data_AF-A0A358C9S3-F1
#
_entry.id   AF-A0A358C9S3-F1
#
_cell.length_a   1.000
_cell.length_b   1.000
_cell.length_c   1.000
_cell.angle_alpha   90.00
_cell.angle_beta   90.00
_cell.angle_gamma   90.00
#
_symmetry.space_group_name_H-M   'P 1'
#
loop_
_entity.id
_entity.type
_entity.pdbx_description
1 polymer ?
#
loop_
_entity_poly.entity_id
_entity_poly.type
_entity_poly.pdbx_seq_one_letter_code
_entity_poly.pdbx_strand_id
1 'polypeptide(L)'
;MKQRMVAVTLAGVWLASANPLWAADKVELTTRVSGVVVDVLVKPGQRVKKGAVLLRLDRTVLQARLDEAIAEQARAQADEADAKRELERSQELFDRTVSSTSELEAATLRHVRAQAALSGANARRVIAQKNLQDAELKAPFDGVVSAIPGRPGTVVAADCQPKPLVILE
;
A
#
# COMPACT_ATOMS: atom_id res chain seq x y z
N MET A 1 -23.48 78.30 20.10
CA MET A 1 -23.19 78.70 18.70
C MET A 1 -22.75 77.43 17.98
N LYS A 2 -23.68 76.66 17.39
CA LYS A 2 -24.11 76.68 15.98
C LYS A 2 -23.00 76.24 14.99
N GLN A 3 -23.37 75.20 14.22
CA GLN A 3 -22.88 74.74 12.90
C GLN A 3 -21.91 73.56 12.90
N ARG A 4 -21.99 72.58 11.98
CA ARG A 4 -22.99 72.16 10.98
C ARG A 4 -22.60 70.74 10.54
N MET A 5 -23.61 69.93 10.30
CA MET A 5 -23.59 68.60 9.71
C MET A 5 -22.94 68.61 8.32
N VAL A 6 -22.02 67.68 8.04
CA VAL A 6 -21.65 67.27 6.67
C VAL A 6 -21.44 65.75 6.66
N ALA A 7 -22.40 65.06 6.05
CA ALA A 7 -22.30 63.67 5.64
C ALA A 7 -21.54 63.58 4.31
N VAL A 8 -20.53 62.72 4.20
CA VAL A 8 -19.86 62.42 2.92
C VAL A 8 -19.54 60.92 2.85
N THR A 9 -20.44 60.25 2.12
CA THR A 9 -20.24 59.18 1.12
C THR A 9 -19.46 57.91 1.47
N LEU A 10 -20.21 56.81 1.39
CA LEU A 10 -19.81 55.43 1.09
C LEU A 10 -18.65 55.33 0.09
N ALA A 11 -17.47 54.94 0.56
CA ALA A 11 -16.47 54.29 -0.28
C ALA A 11 -16.55 52.79 0.02
N GLY A 12 -17.13 52.05 -0.91
CA GLY A 12 -17.17 50.60 -0.86
C GLY A 12 -15.76 50.06 -0.76
N VAL A 13 -15.46 49.43 0.38
CA VAL A 13 -14.26 48.64 0.56
C VAL A 13 -14.48 47.36 -0.24
N TRP A 14 -14.04 47.37 -1.49
CA TRP A 14 -13.79 46.12 -2.21
C TRP A 14 -12.61 45.44 -1.51
N LEU A 15 -12.93 44.54 -0.59
CA LEU A 15 -12.03 43.44 -0.26
C LEU A 15 -11.90 42.61 -1.53
N ALA A 16 -11.00 43.02 -2.43
CA ALA A 16 -10.41 42.10 -3.37
C ALA A 16 -9.57 41.12 -2.54
N SER A 17 -10.24 40.09 -2.01
CA SER A 17 -9.56 38.83 -1.71
C SER A 17 -9.07 38.30 -3.06
N ALA A 18 -7.90 38.78 -3.46
CA ALA A 18 -7.10 38.11 -4.47
C ALA A 18 -6.69 36.77 -3.87
N ASN A 19 -7.61 35.81 -3.87
CA ASN A 19 -7.25 34.41 -3.83
C ASN A 19 -6.54 34.17 -5.16
N PRO A 20 -5.22 33.94 -5.20
CA PRO A 20 -4.60 33.52 -6.44
C PRO A 20 -5.25 32.19 -6.85
N LEU A 21 -6.04 32.22 -7.92
CA LEU A 21 -6.74 31.10 -8.57
C LEU A 21 -5.79 30.04 -9.17
N TRP A 22 -4.54 29.96 -8.69
CA TRP A 22 -3.48 29.14 -9.25
C TRP A 22 -2.53 28.59 -8.18
N ALA A 23 -2.99 28.38 -6.94
CA ALA A 23 -2.28 27.45 -6.07
C ALA A 23 -2.59 26.03 -6.58
N ALA A 24 -1.76 25.51 -7.49
CA ALA A 24 -1.73 24.07 -7.73
C ALA A 24 -1.45 23.38 -6.39
N ASP A 25 -2.29 22.42 -6.00
CA ASP A 25 -2.14 21.69 -4.74
C ASP A 25 -0.82 20.92 -4.77
N LYS A 26 0.17 21.40 -4.01
CA LYS A 26 1.46 20.72 -3.90
C LYS A 26 1.29 19.46 -3.08
N VAL A 27 1.59 18.31 -3.67
CA VAL A 27 1.53 17.01 -2.97
C VAL A 27 2.93 16.46 -2.77
N GLU A 28 3.29 16.31 -1.50
CA GLU A 28 4.51 15.64 -1.08
C GLU A 28 4.30 14.12 -1.06
N LEU A 29 5.07 13.39 -1.88
CA LEU A 29 5.03 11.95 -2.00
C LEU A 29 6.20 11.32 -1.25
N THR A 30 5.88 10.26 -0.51
CA THR A 30 6.82 9.44 0.25
C THR A 30 6.54 7.95 0.00
N THR A 31 7.48 7.08 0.36
CA THR A 31 7.29 5.62 0.27
C THR A 31 6.65 5.09 1.54
N ARG A 32 5.74 4.12 1.40
CA ARG A 32 5.09 3.45 2.54
C ARG A 32 6.01 2.41 3.20
N VAL A 33 7.05 1.98 2.49
CA VAL A 33 8.06 1.04 2.99
C VAL A 33 9.39 1.73 3.20
N SER A 34 10.11 1.28 4.22
CA SER A 34 11.49 1.71 4.48
C SER A 34 12.46 1.03 3.51
N GLY A 35 13.47 1.76 3.08
CA GLY A 35 14.47 1.23 2.14
C GLY A 35 15.45 2.28 1.65
N VAL A 36 16.36 1.87 0.78
CA VAL A 36 17.35 2.75 0.15
C VAL A 36 16.89 3.09 -1.26
N VAL A 37 16.90 4.36 -1.64
CA VAL A 37 16.62 4.79 -3.02
C VAL A 37 17.74 4.31 -3.94
N VAL A 38 17.42 3.50 -4.93
CA VAL A 38 18.38 3.01 -5.94
C VAL A 38 18.34 3.91 -7.17
N ASP A 39 17.14 4.13 -7.71
CA ASP A 39 16.96 4.88 -8.96
C ASP A 39 15.95 6.02 -8.81
N VAL A 40 16.26 7.14 -9.45
CA VAL A 40 15.33 8.26 -9.66
C VAL A 40 15.07 8.36 -11.16
N LEU A 41 13.81 8.17 -11.57
CA LEU A 41 13.42 8.02 -12.98
C LEU A 41 12.83 9.30 -13.59
N VAL A 42 12.72 10.36 -12.80
CA VAL A 42 12.12 11.63 -13.21
C VAL A 42 13.06 12.81 -12.94
N LYS A 43 12.79 13.93 -13.62
CA LYS A 43 13.54 15.19 -13.47
C LYS A 43 12.61 16.31 -12.99
N PRO A 44 13.13 17.32 -12.25
CA PRO A 44 12.37 18.52 -11.96
C PRO A 44 11.89 19.19 -13.27
N GLY A 45 10.64 19.66 -13.27
CA GLY A 45 9.94 20.22 -14.44
C GLY A 45 9.34 19.18 -15.39
N GLN A 46 9.53 17.88 -15.16
CA GLN A 46 8.97 16.84 -16.02
C GLN A 46 7.48 16.62 -15.75
N ARG A 47 6.68 16.53 -16.83
CA ARG A 47 5.29 16.08 -16.76
C ARG A 47 5.24 14.56 -16.62
N VAL A 48 4.48 14.09 -15.63
CA VAL A 48 4.25 12.68 -15.34
C VAL A 48 2.76 12.37 -15.41
N LYS A 49 2.45 11.15 -15.83
CA LYS A 49 1.07 10.65 -15.82
C LYS A 49 0.81 9.84 -14.56
N LYS A 50 -0.45 9.72 -14.16
CA LYS A 50 -0.91 8.81 -13.11
C LYS A 50 -0.37 7.40 -13.35
N GLY A 51 0.22 6.82 -12.31
CA GLY A 51 0.85 5.51 -12.35
C GLY A 51 2.30 5.48 -12.85
N ALA A 52 2.85 6.60 -13.33
CA ALA A 52 4.25 6.68 -13.72
C ALA A 52 5.16 6.47 -12.50
N VAL A 53 6.20 5.65 -12.68
CA VAL A 53 7.20 5.39 -11.62
C VAL A 53 8.14 6.59 -11.52
N LEU A 54 8.23 7.16 -10.33
CA LEU A 54 9.03 8.34 -10.02
C LEU A 54 10.42 7.96 -9.51
N LEU A 55 10.47 7.00 -8.58
CA LEU A 55 11.70 6.44 -8.02
C LEU A 55 11.51 4.99 -7.62
N ARG A 56 12.62 4.29 -7.44
CA ARG A 56 12.67 2.88 -7.00
C ARG A 56 13.54 2.75 -5.77
N LEU A 57 13.04 2.02 -4.78
CA LEU A 57 13.81 1.56 -3.64
C LEU A 57 14.51 0.23 -3.97
N ASP A 58 15.47 -0.16 -3.13
CA ASP A 58 16.07 -1.49 -3.15
C ASP A 58 15.00 -2.55 -2.84
N ARG A 59 14.84 -3.48 -3.79
CA ARG A 59 13.82 -4.53 -3.76
C ARG A 59 14.36 -5.86 -3.26
N THR A 60 15.67 -5.98 -3.05
CA THR A 60 16.32 -7.28 -2.79
C THR A 60 15.72 -8.00 -1.59
N VAL A 61 15.60 -7.30 -0.45
CA VAL A 61 15.01 -7.86 0.77
C VAL A 61 13.51 -8.08 0.61
N LEU A 62 12.80 -7.15 -0.04
CA LEU A 62 11.35 -7.25 -0.23
C LEU A 62 10.96 -8.42 -1.17
N GLN A 63 11.78 -8.68 -2.19
CA GLN A 63 11.62 -9.81 -3.09
C GLN A 63 11.85 -11.12 -2.33
N ALA A 64 12.93 -11.21 -1.55
CA ALA A 64 13.19 -12.40 -0.73
C ALA A 64 12.05 -12.69 0.26
N ARG A 65 11.44 -11.64 0.85
CA ARG A 65 10.25 -11.78 1.72
C ARG A 65 9.01 -12.26 0.97
N LEU A 66 8.83 -11.83 -0.28
CA LEU A 66 7.76 -12.34 -1.13
C LEU A 66 7.98 -13.81 -1.47
N ASP A 67 9.21 -14.19 -1.82
CA ASP A 67 9.57 -15.57 -2.16
C ASP A 67 9.39 -16.50 -0.95
N GLU A 68 9.78 -16.05 0.25
CA GLU A 68 9.52 -16.72 1.53
C GLU A 68 8.01 -16.95 1.76
N ALA A 69 7.20 -15.92 1.54
CA ALA A 69 5.74 -16.02 1.71
C ALA A 69 5.08 -16.91 0.65
N ILE A 70 5.59 -16.95 -0.57
CA ILE A 70 5.14 -17.86 -1.64
C ILE A 70 5.45 -19.31 -1.26
N ALA A 71 6.65 -19.58 -0.77
CA ALA A 71 7.03 -20.93 -0.32
C ALA A 71 6.14 -21.41 0.85
N GLU A 72 5.87 -20.53 1.80
CA GLU A 72 4.96 -20.81 2.92
C GLU A 72 3.53 -21.08 2.44
N GLN A 73 3.04 -20.31 1.47
CA GLN A 73 1.73 -20.52 0.84
C GLN A 73 1.66 -21.88 0.13
N ALA A 74 2.71 -22.26 -0.59
CA ALA A 74 2.79 -23.54 -1.28
C ALA A 74 2.78 -24.71 -0.27
N ARG A 75 3.52 -24.60 0.84
CA ARG A 75 3.50 -25.60 1.92
C ARG A 75 2.10 -25.76 2.51
N ALA A 76 1.48 -24.65 2.94
CA ALA A 76 0.15 -24.69 3.53
C ALA A 76 -0.93 -25.21 2.57
N GLN A 77 -0.74 -24.99 1.26
CA GLN A 77 -1.62 -25.52 0.24
C GLN A 77 -1.48 -27.04 0.08
N ALA A 78 -0.26 -27.58 0.19
CA ALA A 78 -0.04 -29.03 0.20
C ALA A 78 -0.66 -29.67 1.45
N ASP A 79 -0.46 -29.06 2.62
CA ASP A 79 -1.03 -29.55 3.90
C ASP A 79 -2.57 -29.56 3.87
N GLU A 80 -3.20 -28.54 3.29
CA GLU A 80 -4.66 -28.49 3.11
C GLU A 80 -5.17 -29.57 2.16
N ALA A 81 -4.46 -29.80 1.05
CA ALA A 81 -4.80 -30.84 0.09
C ALA A 81 -4.67 -32.24 0.70
N ASP A 82 -3.64 -32.48 1.51
CA ASP A 82 -3.47 -33.72 2.25
C ASP A 82 -4.59 -33.94 3.27
N ALA A 83 -4.89 -32.94 4.08
CA ALA A 83 -5.97 -33.02 5.06
C ALA A 83 -7.35 -33.19 4.42
N LYS A 84 -7.56 -32.59 3.24
CA LYS A 84 -8.78 -32.77 2.44
C LYS A 84 -8.94 -34.21 1.96
N ARG A 85 -7.87 -34.81 1.39
CA ARG A 85 -7.89 -36.22 0.97
C ARG A 85 -8.14 -37.17 2.14
N GLU A 86 -7.59 -36.85 3.31
CA GLU A 86 -7.85 -37.61 4.53
C GLU A 86 -9.33 -37.55 4.93
N LEU A 87 -9.90 -36.34 4.94
CA LEU A 87 -11.31 -36.13 5.25
C LEU A 87 -12.23 -36.88 4.28
N GLU A 88 -11.97 -36.79 2.97
CA GLU A 88 -12.73 -37.52 1.95
C GLU A 88 -12.72 -39.03 2.19
N ARG A 89 -11.55 -39.58 2.55
CA ARG A 89 -11.41 -41.01 2.87
C ARG A 89 -12.12 -41.39 4.18
N SER A 90 -12.00 -40.57 5.22
CA SER A 90 -12.70 -40.79 6.49
C SER A 90 -14.22 -40.75 6.31
N GLN A 91 -14.72 -39.84 5.46
CA GLN A 91 -16.14 -39.77 5.12
C GLN A 91 -16.61 -41.06 4.43
N GLU A 92 -15.86 -41.55 3.44
CA GLU A 92 -16.19 -42.80 2.75
C GLU A 92 -16.22 -44.01 3.69
N LEU A 93 -15.27 -44.10 4.63
CA LEU A 93 -15.23 -45.18 5.63
C LEU A 93 -16.37 -45.06 6.66
N PHE A 94 -16.74 -43.84 7.04
CA PHE A 94 -17.87 -43.59 7.92
C PHE A 94 -19.20 -43.98 7.26
N ASP A 95 -19.38 -43.62 5.99
CA ASP A 95 -20.58 -43.96 5.21
C ASP A 95 -20.75 -45.49 5.00
N ARG A 96 -19.62 -46.21 5.01
CA ARG A 96 -19.57 -47.69 5.00
C ARG A 96 -19.70 -48.32 6.40
N THR A 97 -19.90 -47.52 7.45
CA THR A 97 -19.98 -47.94 8.85
C THR A 97 -18.71 -48.65 9.36
N VAL A 98 -17.55 -48.30 8.78
CA VAL A 98 -16.23 -48.88 9.12
C VAL A 98 -15.48 -48.01 10.14
N SER A 99 -15.71 -46.71 10.13
CA SER A 99 -15.02 -45.71 10.97
C SER A 99 -15.98 -45.07 11.98
N SER A 100 -15.44 -44.63 13.12
CA SER A 100 -16.20 -43.98 14.19
C SER A 100 -16.51 -42.50 13.89
N THR A 101 -17.58 -41.95 14.48
CA THR A 101 -17.89 -40.51 14.38
C THR A 101 -16.71 -39.65 14.85
N SER A 102 -16.00 -40.10 15.90
CA SER A 102 -14.81 -39.40 16.43
C SER A 102 -13.66 -39.32 15.43
N GLU A 103 -13.47 -40.32 14.57
CA GLU A 103 -12.44 -40.30 13.53
C GLU A 103 -12.79 -39.30 12.42
N LEU A 104 -14.05 -39.29 11.99
CA LEU A 104 -14.54 -38.32 11.01
C LEU A 104 -14.44 -36.88 11.53
N GLU A 105 -14.85 -36.64 12.77
CA GLU A 105 -14.72 -35.33 13.42
C GLU A 105 -13.26 -34.89 13.52
N ALA A 106 -12.36 -35.81 13.89
CA ALA A 106 -10.92 -35.53 13.93
C ALA A 106 -10.36 -35.16 12.56
N ALA A 107 -10.75 -35.87 11.49
CA ALA A 107 -10.35 -35.56 10.11
C ALA A 107 -10.92 -34.20 9.66
N THR A 108 -12.17 -33.92 9.99
CA THR A 108 -12.84 -32.63 9.69
C THR A 108 -12.09 -31.48 10.34
N LEU A 109 -11.76 -31.62 11.63
CA LEU A 109 -11.02 -30.60 12.37
C LEU A 109 -9.61 -30.38 11.81
N ARG A 110 -8.93 -31.44 11.36
CA ARG A 110 -7.62 -31.31 10.69
C ARG A 110 -7.73 -30.53 9.39
N HIS A 111 -8.72 -30.82 8.56
CA HIS A 111 -8.96 -30.09 7.31
C HIS A 111 -9.24 -28.61 7.57
N VAL A 112 -10.14 -28.29 8.51
CA VAL A 112 -10.45 -26.88 8.87
C VAL A 112 -9.22 -26.13 9.37
N ARG A 113 -8.37 -26.77 10.19
CA ARG A 113 -7.11 -26.17 10.66
C ARG A 113 -6.13 -25.90 9.51
N ALA A 114 -5.97 -26.85 8.59
CA ALA A 114 -5.11 -26.69 7.43
C ALA A 114 -5.62 -25.59 6.49
N GLN A 115 -6.94 -25.52 6.27
CA GLN A 115 -7.58 -24.45 5.50
C GLN A 115 -7.36 -23.07 6.13
N ALA A 116 -7.48 -22.95 7.46
CA ALA A 116 -7.17 -21.72 8.18
C ALA A 116 -5.69 -21.33 8.05
N ALA A 117 -4.78 -22.29 8.12
CA ALA A 117 -3.35 -22.06 7.92
C ALA A 117 -3.03 -21.54 6.50
N LEU A 118 -3.65 -22.14 5.47
CA LEU A 118 -3.55 -21.67 4.08
C LEU A 118 -4.07 -20.25 3.91
N SER A 119 -5.22 -19.92 4.51
CA SER A 119 -5.76 -18.56 4.50
C SER A 119 -4.77 -17.55 5.12
N GLY A 120 -4.16 -17.90 6.25
CA GLY A 120 -3.11 -17.08 6.87
C GLY A 120 -1.86 -16.91 6.00
N ALA A 121 -1.42 -17.97 5.32
CA ALA A 121 -0.29 -17.91 4.40
C ALA A 121 -0.59 -17.05 3.17
N ASN A 122 -1.80 -17.13 2.62
CA ASN A 122 -2.26 -16.27 1.53
C ASN A 122 -2.23 -14.79 1.93
N ALA A 123 -2.70 -14.45 3.13
CA ALA A 123 -2.65 -13.08 3.63
C ALA A 123 -1.20 -12.57 3.74
N ARG A 124 -0.28 -13.39 4.25
CA ARG A 124 1.15 -13.05 4.32
C ARG A 124 1.75 -12.79 2.93
N ARG A 125 1.40 -13.62 1.93
CA ARG A 125 1.83 -13.41 0.53
C ARG A 125 1.33 -12.08 -0.02
N VAL A 126 0.07 -11.74 0.21
CA VAL A 126 -0.53 -10.47 -0.26
C VAL A 126 0.18 -9.27 0.37
N ILE A 127 0.46 -9.32 1.68
CA ILE A 127 1.20 -8.26 2.38
C ILE A 127 2.61 -8.11 1.79
N ALA A 128 3.36 -9.21 1.63
CA ALA A 128 4.71 -9.16 1.07
C ALA A 128 4.72 -8.62 -0.37
N GLN A 129 3.73 -9.01 -1.17
CA GLN A 129 3.56 -8.52 -2.55
C GLN A 129 3.25 -7.02 -2.57
N LYS A 130 2.41 -6.53 -1.64
CA LYS A 130 2.12 -5.11 -1.50
C LYS A 130 3.34 -4.31 -1.10
N ASN A 131 4.13 -4.80 -0.14
CA ASN A 131 5.37 -4.15 0.26
C ASN A 131 6.36 -4.04 -0.92
N LEU A 132 6.46 -5.08 -1.75
CA LEU A 132 7.29 -5.04 -2.96
C LEU A 132 6.76 -4.04 -4.01
N GLN A 133 5.44 -3.90 -4.15
CA GLN A 133 4.83 -2.90 -5.03
C GLN A 133 5.08 -1.48 -4.53
N ASP A 134 4.99 -1.29 -3.21
CA ASP A 134 5.19 0.00 -2.54
C ASP A 134 6.68 0.43 -2.52
N ALA A 135 7.60 -0.46 -2.94
CA ALA A 135 9.00 -0.13 -3.21
C ALA A 135 9.19 0.75 -4.46
N GLU A 136 8.16 0.85 -5.31
CA GLU A 136 8.11 1.78 -6.43
C GLU A 136 7.19 2.95 -6.08
N LEU A 137 7.74 4.16 -6.01
CA LEU A 137 6.90 5.35 -5.81
C LEU A 137 6.26 5.72 -7.14
N LYS A 138 4.93 5.76 -7.19
CA LYS A 138 4.15 6.08 -8.40
C LYS A 138 3.38 7.38 -8.22
N ALA A 139 3.19 8.11 -9.32
CA ALA A 139 2.36 9.30 -9.33
C ALA A 139 0.87 8.95 -9.10
N PRO A 140 0.19 9.52 -8.08
CA PRO A 140 -1.23 9.26 -7.83
C PRO A 140 -2.17 9.94 -8.84
N PHE A 141 -1.71 10.99 -9.51
CA PHE A 141 -2.43 11.77 -10.53
C PHE A 141 -1.46 12.30 -11.60
N ASP A 142 -2.00 12.87 -12.68
CA ASP A 142 -1.21 13.54 -13.72
C ASP A 142 -0.72 14.90 -13.20
N GLY A 143 0.57 15.19 -13.31
CA GLY A 143 1.13 16.43 -12.75
C GLY A 143 2.54 16.74 -13.25
N VAL A 144 3.13 17.79 -12.70
CA VAL A 144 4.51 18.22 -12.97
C VAL A 144 5.35 17.99 -11.73
N VAL A 145 6.54 17.42 -11.91
CA VAL A 145 7.51 17.24 -10.81
C VAL A 145 8.11 18.60 -10.45
N SER A 146 7.79 19.14 -9.28
CA SER A 146 8.32 20.42 -8.78
C SER A 146 9.73 20.25 -8.23
N ALA A 147 9.93 19.30 -7.32
CA ALA A 147 11.23 19.02 -6.70
C ALA A 147 11.42 17.54 -6.37
N ILE A 148 12.69 17.10 -6.36
CA ILE A 148 13.09 15.73 -6.02
C ILE A 148 14.18 15.78 -4.93
N PRO A 149 13.81 15.90 -3.66
CA PRO A 149 14.76 15.82 -2.54
C PRO A 149 15.42 14.44 -2.38
N GLY A 150 14.75 13.36 -2.80
CA GLY A 150 15.30 11.99 -2.73
C GLY A 150 16.38 11.76 -3.79
N ARG A 151 17.61 11.48 -3.36
CA ARG A 151 18.73 11.11 -4.25
C ARG A 151 19.01 9.61 -4.16
N PRO A 152 19.60 8.98 -5.19
CA PRO A 152 20.17 7.65 -5.06
C PRO A 152 21.07 7.55 -3.81
N GLY A 153 20.93 6.48 -3.03
CA GLY A 153 21.59 6.28 -1.74
C GLY A 153 20.88 6.91 -0.54
N THR A 154 19.79 7.65 -0.73
CA THR A 154 18.99 8.18 0.39
C THR A 154 18.26 7.03 1.09
N VAL A 155 18.40 6.94 2.41
CA VAL A 155 17.62 6.00 3.24
C VAL A 155 16.31 6.67 3.63
N VAL A 156 15.21 5.93 3.45
CA VAL A 156 13.87 6.35 3.84
C VAL A 156 13.39 5.41 4.93
N ALA A 157 12.94 5.98 6.05
CA ALA A 157 12.30 5.26 7.14
C ALA A 157 10.83 5.71 7.20
N ALA A 158 9.91 4.76 7.10
CA ALA A 158 8.47 5.03 7.02
C ALA A 158 7.82 5.38 8.37
N ASP A 159 8.57 5.39 9.47
CA ASP A 159 8.05 5.26 10.84
C ASP A 159 8.00 6.56 11.68
N CYS A 160 8.81 7.59 11.39
CA CYS A 160 8.89 8.74 12.34
C CYS A 160 8.66 10.14 11.76
N GLN A 161 8.95 10.40 10.49
CA GLN A 161 8.62 11.65 9.79
C GLN A 161 8.90 11.38 8.31
N PRO A 162 7.88 11.03 7.50
CA PRO A 162 8.13 10.65 6.13
C PRO A 162 8.73 11.83 5.39
N LYS A 163 10.04 11.76 5.11
CA LYS A 163 10.73 12.78 4.34
C LYS A 163 10.12 12.82 2.93
N PRO A 164 9.68 13.98 2.43
CA PRO A 164 9.18 14.06 1.08
C PRO A 164 10.27 13.60 0.12
N LEU A 165 9.90 12.78 -0.87
CA LEU A 165 10.81 12.28 -1.89
C LEU A 165 10.55 12.95 -3.24
N VAL A 166 9.29 13.25 -3.53
CA VAL A 166 8.86 13.98 -4.73
C VAL A 166 7.76 14.96 -4.36
N ILE A 167 7.80 16.16 -4.93
CA ILE A 167 6.71 17.14 -4.83
C ILE A 167 6.07 17.26 -6.22
N LEU A 168 4.78 16.99 -6.31
CA LEU A 168 3.99 17.17 -7.54
C LEU A 168 3.10 18.40 -7.44
N GLU A 169 2.91 19.09 -8.56
CA GLU A 169 1.98 20.20 -8.77
C GLU A 169 1.09 19.93 -10.00
#